data_AF-A0A1G8Y619-F1
#
_entry.id   AF-A0A1G8Y619-F1
#
_cell.length_a   1.000
_cell.length_b   1.000
_cell.length_c   1.000
_cell.angle_alpha   90.00
_cell.angle_beta   90.00
_cell.angle_gamma   90.00
#
_symmetry.space_group_name_H-M   'P 1'
#
loop_
_entity.id
_entity.type
_entity.pdbx_description
1 polymer ?
#
loop_
_entity_poly.entity_id
_entity_poly.type
_entity_poly.pdbx_seq_one_letter_code
_entity_poly.pdbx_strand_id
1 'polypeptide(L)'
;MAIRAELDKLRFLRGLDARTLDLSMLPEVRRRRLARIGRRSTNQALARRDGDKRHPVLLATVAECAVEVLDEVIGMFDQALSGVENRAKRKLDDLLAQRARESEERLNLLEEILAVATEVDVPDAEFGPRLRRVIGLERLRIARRDPADRLPRDHGHLAMVESSFTYLREIVPHVIRAVSFEVAVDARLLLEAVEVLAELYARGGRKVPEGAPTEFVPSRWRGYLDQVATSGNTAAYRHYWELATLLGLRDALRSGDVWVPGSRRFADPTTFLLPACRWEALRGEYCALVGVPHEVERLRGQLLALLPRPH
;
A
#
# COMPACT_ATOMS: atom_id res chain seq x y z
N MET A 1 -8.72 -7.32 17.20
CA MET A 1 -8.30 -7.91 18.49
C MET A 1 -6.79 -8.13 18.56
N ALA A 2 -6.15 -8.86 17.64
CA ALA A 2 -4.71 -9.15 17.70
C ALA A 2 -3.81 -7.89 17.69
N ILE A 3 -3.99 -6.98 16.73
CA ILE A 3 -3.14 -5.78 16.60
C ILE A 3 -3.23 -4.80 17.79
N ARG A 4 -4.39 -4.74 18.49
CA ARG A 4 -4.51 -3.92 19.71
C ARG A 4 -3.60 -4.48 20.82
N ALA A 5 -3.56 -5.79 20.98
CA ALA A 5 -2.69 -6.43 21.96
C ALA A 5 -1.21 -6.20 21.63
N GLU A 6 -0.80 -6.26 20.35
CA GLU A 6 0.57 -5.91 19.96
C GLU A 6 0.90 -4.43 20.20
N LEU A 7 -0.05 -3.53 19.97
CA LEU A 7 0.11 -2.12 20.32
C LEU A 7 0.27 -1.91 21.82
N ASP A 8 -0.41 -2.69 22.67
CA ASP A 8 -0.26 -2.62 24.12
C ASP A 8 1.11 -3.14 24.57
N LYS A 9 1.61 -4.22 23.97
CA LYS A 9 3.00 -4.67 24.18
C LYS A 9 4.02 -3.61 23.73
N LEU A 10 3.79 -2.97 22.58
CA LEU A 10 4.66 -1.91 22.09
C LEU A 10 4.69 -0.72 23.06
N ARG A 11 3.54 -0.31 23.59
CA ARG A 11 3.45 0.73 24.63
C ARG A 11 4.17 0.33 25.90
N PHE A 12 3.99 -0.90 26.36
CA PHE A 12 4.68 -1.43 27.53
C PHE A 12 6.21 -1.38 27.36
N LEU A 13 6.72 -1.88 26.23
CA LEU A 13 8.16 -1.87 25.92
C LEU A 13 8.72 -0.45 25.80
N ARG A 14 7.93 0.50 25.27
CA ARG A 14 8.31 1.92 25.25
C ARG A 14 8.34 2.55 26.63
N GLY A 15 7.45 2.15 27.53
CA GLY A 15 7.50 2.57 28.94
C GLY A 15 8.73 2.06 29.70
N LEU A 16 9.42 1.05 29.15
CA LEU A 16 10.71 0.55 29.63
C LEU A 16 11.91 1.17 28.89
N ASP A 17 11.68 2.17 28.02
CA ASP A 17 12.70 2.78 27.18
C ASP A 17 13.45 1.77 26.29
N ALA A 18 12.81 0.63 25.99
CA ALA A 18 13.43 -0.50 25.27
C ALA A 18 14.01 -0.11 23.92
N ARG A 19 13.39 0.87 23.24
CA ARG A 19 13.80 1.36 21.92
C ARG A 19 14.98 2.33 21.95
N THR A 20 15.30 2.93 23.09
CA THR A 20 16.40 3.90 23.24
C THR A 20 17.63 3.28 23.89
N LEU A 21 17.59 1.99 24.21
CA LEU A 21 18.74 1.24 24.71
C LEU A 21 19.84 1.20 23.65
N ASP A 22 20.94 1.89 23.92
CA ASP A 22 22.12 1.81 23.08
C ASP A 22 22.89 0.51 23.36
N LEU A 23 22.81 -0.41 22.40
CA LEU A 23 23.57 -1.66 22.39
C LEU A 23 24.54 -1.70 21.20
N SER A 24 24.93 -0.55 20.65
CA SER A 24 25.80 -0.44 19.47
C SER A 24 27.20 -1.02 19.71
N MET A 25 27.68 -1.01 20.96
CA MET A 25 28.95 -1.65 21.33
C MET A 25 28.94 -3.18 21.19
N LEU A 26 27.76 -3.81 21.08
CA LEU A 26 27.63 -5.24 20.87
C LEU A 26 27.31 -5.54 19.40
N PRO A 27 28.09 -6.42 18.75
CA PRO A 27 27.75 -6.91 17.41
C PRO A 27 26.33 -7.49 17.38
N GLU A 28 25.62 -7.27 16.29
CA GLU A 28 24.20 -7.67 16.17
C GLU A 28 23.98 -9.16 16.45
N VAL A 29 24.86 -10.02 15.94
CA VAL A 29 24.83 -11.47 16.18
C VAL A 29 24.87 -11.79 17.68
N ARG A 30 25.67 -11.04 18.45
CA ARG A 30 25.80 -11.21 19.90
C ARG A 30 24.54 -10.74 20.63
N ARG A 31 23.95 -9.61 20.23
CA ARG A 31 22.67 -9.13 20.78
C ARG A 31 21.56 -10.17 20.59
N ARG A 32 21.39 -10.67 19.36
CA ARG A 32 20.40 -11.71 19.04
C ARG A 32 20.63 -12.99 19.83
N ARG A 33 21.89 -13.42 20.02
CA ARG A 33 22.23 -14.58 20.84
C ARG A 33 21.82 -14.38 22.30
N LEU A 34 22.14 -13.23 22.90
CA LEU A 34 21.77 -12.91 24.28
C LEU A 34 20.25 -12.85 24.45
N ALA A 35 19.55 -12.19 23.52
CA ALA A 35 18.10 -12.14 23.54
C ALA A 35 17.45 -13.53 23.48
N ARG A 36 17.99 -14.43 22.65
CA ARG A 36 17.55 -15.83 22.57
C ARG A 36 17.76 -16.60 23.88
N ILE A 37 18.84 -16.32 24.61
CA ILE A 37 19.05 -16.89 25.95
C ILE A 37 17.93 -16.42 26.89
N GLY A 38 17.62 -15.12 26.90
CA GLY A 38 16.57 -14.59 27.76
C GLY A 38 15.20 -15.18 27.44
N ARG A 39 14.83 -15.27 26.15
CA ARG A 39 13.54 -15.86 25.71
C ARG A 39 13.35 -17.32 26.11
N ARG A 40 14.44 -18.09 26.17
CA ARG A 40 14.40 -19.51 26.56
C ARG A 40 14.54 -19.73 28.06
N SER A 41 14.85 -18.69 28.82
CA SER A 41 15.06 -18.79 30.26
C SER A 41 13.76 -18.48 31.00
N THR A 42 13.49 -19.21 32.07
CA THR A 42 12.42 -18.83 33.00
C THR A 42 12.84 -17.62 33.83
N ASN A 43 11.87 -16.90 34.38
CA ASN A 43 12.14 -15.76 35.28
C ASN A 43 13.04 -16.17 36.46
N GLN A 44 12.83 -17.37 37.03
CA GLN A 44 13.65 -17.89 38.11
C GLN A 44 15.09 -18.18 37.66
N ALA A 45 15.28 -18.76 36.47
CA ALA A 45 16.60 -19.03 35.93
C ALA A 45 17.39 -17.75 35.64
N LEU A 46 16.71 -16.68 35.22
CA LEU A 46 17.33 -15.36 35.04
C LEU A 46 17.66 -14.70 36.38
N ALA A 47 16.76 -14.78 37.37
CA ALA A 47 16.96 -14.19 38.69
C ALA A 47 18.19 -14.76 39.42
N ARG A 48 18.44 -16.06 39.27
CA ARG A 48 19.59 -16.78 39.86
C ARG A 48 20.94 -16.47 39.21
N ARG A 49 20.98 -15.80 38.04
CA ARG A 49 22.24 -15.44 37.37
C ARG A 49 22.89 -14.25 38.05
N ASP A 50 24.23 -14.26 38.08
CA ASP A 50 25.04 -13.11 38.46
C ASP A 50 24.68 -11.88 37.60
N GLY A 51 24.75 -10.69 38.20
CA GLY A 51 24.40 -9.42 37.55
C GLY A 51 25.09 -9.25 36.19
N ASP A 52 26.38 -9.54 36.11
CA ASP A 52 27.20 -9.38 34.89
C ASP A 52 26.74 -10.27 33.72
N LYS A 53 26.08 -11.38 34.01
CA LYS A 53 25.49 -12.28 33.01
C LYS A 53 24.00 -12.03 32.79
N ARG A 54 23.31 -11.54 33.82
CA ARG A 54 21.87 -11.30 33.82
C ARG A 54 21.50 -10.04 33.05
N HIS A 55 22.12 -8.90 33.35
CA HIS A 55 21.73 -7.62 32.75
C HIS A 55 21.94 -7.59 31.23
N PRO A 56 23.06 -8.07 30.65
CA PRO A 56 23.21 -8.09 29.19
C PRO A 56 22.17 -8.97 28.50
N VAL A 57 21.76 -10.08 29.13
CA VAL A 57 20.68 -10.94 28.60
C VAL A 57 19.36 -10.19 28.63
N LEU A 58 18.99 -9.57 29.76
CA LEU A 58 17.73 -8.84 29.90
C LEU A 58 17.64 -7.64 28.95
N LEU A 59 18.67 -6.80 28.88
CA LEU A 59 18.71 -5.63 28.01
C LEU A 59 18.62 -6.03 26.54
N ALA A 60 19.39 -7.04 26.12
CA ALA A 60 19.30 -7.55 24.75
C ALA A 60 17.91 -8.15 24.46
N THR A 61 17.31 -8.89 25.39
CA THR A 61 15.95 -9.44 25.21
C THR A 61 14.92 -8.33 25.04
N VAL A 62 14.92 -7.32 25.91
CA VAL A 62 13.94 -6.22 25.88
C VAL A 62 14.08 -5.38 24.61
N ALA A 63 15.31 -5.03 24.21
CA ALA A 63 15.58 -4.32 22.97
C ALA A 63 15.11 -5.12 21.73
N GLU A 64 15.43 -6.42 21.67
CA GLU A 64 15.00 -7.29 20.56
C GLU A 64 13.48 -7.51 20.54
N CYS A 65 12.82 -7.59 21.71
CA CYS A 65 11.36 -7.62 21.78
C CYS A 65 10.73 -6.33 21.22
N ALA A 66 11.32 -5.16 21.48
CA ALA A 66 10.81 -3.90 20.96
C ALA A 66 10.84 -3.84 19.43
N VAL A 67 11.93 -4.31 18.82
CA VAL A 67 12.07 -4.42 17.35
C VAL A 67 11.05 -5.40 16.78
N GLU A 68 10.94 -6.59 17.36
CA GLU A 68 10.00 -7.61 16.85
C GLU A 68 8.54 -7.19 16.96
N VAL A 69 8.13 -6.65 18.11
CA VAL A 69 6.74 -6.18 18.30
C VAL A 69 6.43 -5.01 17.36
N LEU A 70 7.38 -4.12 17.10
CA LEU A 70 7.21 -3.05 16.11
C LEU A 70 7.01 -3.61 14.70
N ASP A 71 7.86 -4.55 14.27
CA ASP A 71 7.75 -5.22 12.98
C ASP A 71 6.42 -5.98 12.84
N GLU A 72 5.96 -6.63 13.91
CA GLU A 72 4.67 -7.32 13.96
C GLU A 72 3.50 -6.35 13.83
N VAL A 73 3.51 -5.22 14.53
CA VAL A 73 2.47 -4.18 14.42
C VAL A 73 2.35 -3.68 12.97
N ILE A 74 3.48 -3.35 12.34
CA ILE A 74 3.51 -2.85 10.95
C ILE A 74 3.07 -3.97 9.99
N GLY A 75 3.53 -5.20 10.20
CA GLY A 75 3.11 -6.36 9.41
C GLY A 75 1.61 -6.64 9.50
N MET A 76 1.01 -6.53 10.69
CA MET A 76 -0.43 -6.68 10.88
C MET A 76 -1.21 -5.53 10.21
N PHE A 77 -0.69 -4.30 10.27
CA PHE A 77 -1.27 -3.15 9.57
C PHE A 77 -1.28 -3.35 8.05
N ASP A 78 -0.15 -3.77 7.48
CA ASP A 78 -0.01 -4.12 6.07
C ASP A 78 -1.01 -5.22 5.65
N GLN A 79 -1.07 -6.31 6.41
CA GLN A 79 -2.00 -7.41 6.16
C GLN A 79 -3.46 -6.98 6.25
N ALA A 80 -3.81 -6.12 7.20
CA ALA A 80 -5.18 -5.64 7.38
C ALA A 80 -5.62 -4.79 6.17
N LEU A 81 -4.77 -3.88 5.69
CA LEU A 81 -5.02 -3.07 4.51
C LEU A 81 -5.13 -3.93 3.24
N SER A 82 -4.18 -4.84 3.03
CA SER A 82 -4.26 -5.78 1.89
C SER A 82 -5.47 -6.69 1.95
N GLY A 83 -5.90 -7.12 3.14
CA GLY A 83 -7.11 -7.92 3.30
C GLY A 83 -8.37 -7.18 2.84
N VAL A 84 -8.48 -5.89 3.16
CA VAL A 84 -9.61 -5.04 2.70
C VAL A 84 -9.55 -4.83 1.19
N GLU A 85 -8.38 -4.48 0.65
CA GLU A 85 -8.20 -4.28 -0.79
C GLU A 85 -8.49 -5.55 -1.59
N ASN A 86 -7.97 -6.71 -1.15
CA ASN A 86 -8.20 -7.98 -1.84
C ASN A 86 -9.67 -8.38 -1.85
N ARG A 87 -10.43 -8.08 -0.79
CA ARG A 87 -11.88 -8.31 -0.77
C ARG A 87 -12.61 -7.42 -1.77
N ALA A 88 -12.24 -6.14 -1.83
CA ALA A 88 -12.81 -5.21 -2.80
C ALA A 88 -12.48 -5.61 -4.24
N LYS A 89 -11.23 -6.02 -4.49
CA LYS A 89 -10.79 -6.53 -5.79
C LYS A 89 -11.59 -7.75 -6.23
N ARG A 90 -11.75 -8.76 -5.36
CA ARG A 90 -12.57 -9.95 -5.68
C ARG A 90 -14.01 -9.56 -6.04
N LYS A 91 -14.62 -8.69 -5.24
CA LYS A 91 -15.99 -8.20 -5.49
C LYS A 91 -16.07 -7.44 -6.82
N LEU A 92 -15.03 -6.68 -7.17
CA LEU A 92 -14.95 -6.01 -8.46
C LEU A 92 -14.82 -7.00 -9.62
N ASP A 93 -13.94 -7.99 -9.49
CA ASP A 93 -13.74 -9.04 -10.49
C ASP A 93 -15.06 -9.78 -10.74
N ASP A 94 -15.82 -10.10 -9.69
CA ASP A 94 -17.15 -10.71 -9.79
C ASP A 94 -18.15 -9.81 -10.53
N LEU A 95 -18.18 -8.50 -10.23
CA LEU A 95 -19.06 -7.54 -10.92
C LEU A 95 -18.68 -7.36 -12.40
N LEU A 96 -17.38 -7.32 -12.71
CA LEU A 96 -16.91 -7.22 -14.08
C LEU A 96 -17.23 -8.50 -14.88
N ALA A 97 -17.07 -9.67 -14.27
CA ALA A 97 -17.47 -10.94 -14.88
C ALA A 97 -18.98 -10.99 -15.13
N GLN A 98 -19.80 -10.54 -14.18
CA GLN A 98 -21.25 -10.48 -14.37
C GLN A 98 -21.63 -9.51 -15.49
N ARG A 99 -21.00 -8.34 -15.55
CA ARG A 99 -21.23 -7.39 -16.65
C ARG A 99 -20.76 -7.89 -18.01
N ALA A 100 -19.68 -8.65 -18.05
CA ALA A 100 -19.23 -9.28 -19.29
C ALA A 100 -20.30 -10.25 -19.81
N ARG A 101 -20.90 -11.07 -18.93
CA ARG A 101 -22.03 -11.96 -19.28
C ARG A 101 -23.25 -11.18 -19.79
N GLU A 102 -23.65 -10.12 -19.08
CA GLU A 102 -24.75 -9.25 -19.55
C GLU A 102 -24.42 -8.54 -20.86
N SER A 103 -23.15 -8.25 -21.12
CA SER A 103 -22.73 -7.64 -22.39
C SER A 103 -22.79 -8.66 -23.53
N GLU A 104 -22.42 -9.90 -23.27
CA GLU A 104 -22.58 -11.01 -24.22
C GLU A 104 -24.06 -11.21 -24.59
N GLU A 105 -24.97 -11.18 -23.61
CA GLU A 105 -26.42 -11.26 -23.87
C GLU A 105 -26.91 -10.09 -24.75
N ARG A 106 -26.35 -8.89 -24.57
CA ARG A 106 -26.66 -7.73 -25.42
C ARG A 106 -26.06 -7.85 -26.82
N LEU A 107 -24.89 -8.47 -26.98
CA LEU A 107 -24.30 -8.76 -28.29
C LEU A 107 -25.13 -9.80 -29.05
N ASN A 108 -25.58 -10.87 -28.38
CA ASN A 108 -26.51 -11.84 -28.95
C ASN A 108 -27.82 -11.16 -29.39
N LEU A 109 -28.36 -10.25 -28.57
CA LEU A 109 -29.53 -9.47 -28.95
C LEU A 109 -29.26 -8.58 -30.18
N LEU A 110 -28.07 -7.98 -30.27
CA LEU A 110 -27.67 -7.20 -31.45
C LEU A 110 -27.59 -8.08 -32.70
N GLU A 111 -27.06 -9.29 -32.61
CA GLU A 111 -27.05 -10.26 -33.72
C GLU A 111 -28.47 -10.61 -34.18
N GLU A 112 -29.41 -10.84 -33.24
CA GLU A 112 -30.82 -11.07 -33.56
C GLU A 112 -31.47 -9.86 -34.25
N ILE A 113 -31.18 -8.64 -33.78
CA ILE A 113 -31.65 -7.39 -34.41
C ILE A 113 -31.07 -7.25 -35.82
N LEU A 114 -29.77 -7.49 -35.98
CA LEU A 114 -29.07 -7.40 -37.26
C LEU A 114 -29.63 -8.42 -38.25
N ALA A 115 -29.92 -9.66 -37.82
CA ALA A 115 -30.54 -10.66 -38.65
C ALA A 115 -31.87 -10.16 -39.25
N VAL A 116 -32.75 -9.58 -38.42
CA VAL A 116 -34.02 -8.97 -38.89
C VAL A 116 -33.79 -7.75 -39.78
N ALA A 117 -32.78 -6.93 -39.49
CA ALA A 117 -32.48 -5.71 -40.24
C ALA A 117 -31.82 -5.98 -41.60
N THR A 118 -31.12 -7.11 -41.75
CA THR A 118 -30.42 -7.49 -42.99
C THR A 118 -31.23 -8.43 -43.88
N GLU A 119 -32.44 -8.84 -43.46
CA GLU A 119 -33.36 -9.57 -44.34
C GLU A 119 -33.75 -8.70 -45.55
N VAL A 120 -33.51 -9.22 -46.74
CA VAL A 120 -33.89 -8.57 -48.00
C VAL A 120 -35.42 -8.52 -48.08
N ASP A 121 -35.98 -7.39 -48.50
CA ASP A 121 -37.41 -7.12 -48.72
C ASP A 121 -38.32 -6.79 -47.51
N VAL A 122 -37.79 -6.28 -46.39
CA VAL A 122 -38.65 -5.69 -45.33
C VAL A 122 -38.83 -4.18 -45.56
N PRO A 123 -40.03 -3.66 -45.84
CA PRO A 123 -40.27 -2.23 -45.90
C PRO A 123 -40.01 -1.55 -44.54
N ASP A 124 -39.46 -0.33 -44.54
CA ASP A 124 -39.14 0.42 -43.31
C ASP A 124 -40.32 0.53 -42.34
N ALA A 125 -41.54 0.68 -42.86
CA ALA A 125 -42.78 0.77 -42.07
C ALA A 125 -43.09 -0.54 -41.30
N GLU A 126 -42.63 -1.69 -41.78
CA GLU A 126 -42.87 -3.00 -41.19
C GLU A 126 -41.75 -3.48 -40.27
N PHE A 127 -40.56 -2.89 -40.38
CA PHE A 127 -39.40 -3.25 -39.56
C PHE A 127 -39.70 -3.13 -38.06
N GLY A 128 -40.21 -1.99 -37.60
CA GLY A 128 -40.51 -1.75 -36.19
C GLY A 128 -41.52 -2.75 -35.57
N PRO A 129 -42.68 -3.00 -36.20
CA PRO A 129 -43.61 -4.06 -35.80
C PRO A 129 -42.99 -5.45 -35.80
N ARG A 130 -42.23 -5.81 -36.85
CA ARG A 130 -41.58 -7.12 -36.99
C ARG A 130 -40.53 -7.36 -35.91
N LEU A 131 -39.67 -6.37 -35.65
CA LEU A 131 -38.69 -6.40 -34.57
C LEU A 131 -39.35 -6.69 -33.21
N ARG A 132 -40.44 -5.99 -32.87
CA ARG A 132 -41.17 -6.21 -31.61
C ARG A 132 -41.87 -7.57 -31.54
N ARG A 133 -42.24 -8.15 -32.68
CA ARG A 133 -42.84 -9.49 -32.75
C ARG A 133 -41.80 -10.61 -32.59
N VAL A 134 -40.64 -10.47 -33.22
CA VAL A 134 -39.57 -11.47 -33.19
C VAL A 134 -38.81 -11.43 -31.87
N ILE A 135 -38.42 -10.24 -31.42
CA ILE A 135 -37.54 -10.06 -30.26
C ILE A 135 -38.31 -9.80 -28.96
N GLY A 136 -39.46 -9.12 -29.05
CA GLY A 136 -40.25 -8.70 -27.91
C GLY A 136 -39.83 -7.32 -27.36
N LEU A 137 -40.82 -6.45 -27.11
CA LEU A 137 -40.58 -5.09 -26.62
C LEU A 137 -39.95 -5.07 -25.21
N GLU A 138 -40.31 -6.00 -24.34
CA GLU A 138 -39.74 -6.09 -22.99
C GLU A 138 -38.26 -6.45 -23.00
N ARG A 139 -37.84 -7.36 -23.89
CA ARG A 139 -36.43 -7.76 -24.01
C ARG A 139 -35.56 -6.60 -24.48
N LEU A 140 -36.07 -5.79 -25.43
CA LEU A 140 -35.43 -4.55 -25.86
C LEU A 140 -35.37 -3.50 -24.74
N ARG A 141 -36.41 -3.39 -23.90
CA ARG A 141 -36.42 -2.48 -22.74
C ARG A 141 -35.38 -2.87 -21.69
N ILE A 142 -35.30 -4.15 -21.36
CA ILE A 142 -34.33 -4.69 -20.39
C ILE A 142 -32.88 -4.51 -20.89
N ALA A 143 -32.65 -4.71 -22.18
CA ALA A 143 -31.31 -4.56 -22.76
C ALA A 143 -30.82 -3.10 -22.84
N ARG A 144 -31.73 -2.12 -22.76
CA ARG A 144 -31.40 -0.69 -22.82
C ARG A 144 -30.52 -0.29 -21.63
N ARG A 145 -29.29 0.13 -21.92
CA ARG A 145 -28.34 0.62 -20.90
C ARG A 145 -28.73 2.02 -20.43
N ASP A 146 -28.56 2.30 -19.14
CA ASP A 146 -28.61 3.67 -18.64
C ASP A 146 -27.26 4.37 -18.96
N PRO A 147 -27.26 5.59 -19.53
CA PRO A 147 -26.04 6.38 -19.65
C PRO A 147 -25.24 6.53 -18.35
N ALA A 148 -25.91 6.48 -17.19
CA ALA A 148 -25.32 6.52 -15.85
C ALA A 148 -24.47 5.27 -15.52
N ASP A 149 -24.59 4.17 -16.26
CA ASP A 149 -23.83 2.94 -16.01
C ASP A 149 -22.34 3.04 -16.42
N ARG A 150 -21.87 4.17 -16.96
CA ARG A 150 -20.45 4.34 -17.31
C ARG A 150 -19.57 4.20 -16.07
N LEU A 151 -18.66 3.25 -16.13
CA LEU A 151 -17.73 2.94 -15.05
C LEU A 151 -16.66 4.03 -14.92
N PRO A 152 -16.25 4.38 -13.69
CA PRO A 152 -15.00 5.11 -13.45
C PRO A 152 -13.79 4.36 -14.02
N ARG A 153 -12.65 5.06 -14.18
CA ARG A 153 -11.42 4.48 -14.76
C ARG A 153 -10.86 3.27 -14.00
N ASP A 154 -11.14 3.15 -12.71
CA ASP A 154 -10.77 2.00 -11.88
C ASP A 154 -11.94 1.00 -11.69
N HIS A 155 -12.99 1.13 -12.49
CA HIS A 155 -14.20 0.32 -12.48
C HIS A 155 -15.00 0.32 -11.15
N GLY A 156 -14.77 1.28 -10.25
CA GLY A 156 -15.45 1.32 -8.94
C GLY A 156 -14.59 0.79 -7.79
N HIS A 157 -13.35 0.35 -8.04
CA HIS A 157 -12.51 -0.31 -7.05
C HIS A 157 -12.41 0.48 -5.74
N LEU A 158 -12.05 1.77 -5.81
CA LEU A 158 -11.84 2.58 -4.62
C LEU A 158 -13.13 2.73 -3.77
N ALA A 159 -14.28 2.86 -4.41
CA ALA A 159 -15.58 2.90 -3.74
C ALA A 159 -15.90 1.57 -3.02
N MET A 160 -15.53 0.43 -3.63
CA MET A 160 -15.71 -0.88 -3.00
C MET A 160 -14.79 -1.07 -1.80
N VAL A 161 -13.55 -0.55 -1.87
CA VAL A 161 -12.63 -0.53 -0.73
C VAL A 161 -13.18 0.33 0.40
N GLU A 162 -13.70 1.54 0.09
CA GLU A 162 -14.31 2.45 1.06
C GLU A 162 -15.44 1.78 1.86
N SER A 163 -16.34 1.07 1.16
CA SER A 163 -17.45 0.35 1.80
C SER A 163 -17.01 -0.75 2.79
N SER A 164 -15.79 -1.26 2.62
CA SER A 164 -15.20 -2.32 3.45
C SER A 164 -14.25 -1.78 4.53
N PHE A 165 -14.11 -0.45 4.63
CA PHE A 165 -13.07 0.21 5.42
C PHE A 165 -13.42 0.41 6.90
N THR A 166 -14.67 0.16 7.30
CA THR A 166 -15.19 0.45 8.65
C THR A 166 -14.37 -0.18 9.78
N TYR A 167 -13.97 -1.46 9.63
CA TYR A 167 -13.14 -2.14 10.64
C TYR A 167 -11.74 -1.52 10.79
N LEU A 168 -11.15 -1.01 9.71
CA LEU A 168 -9.82 -0.41 9.75
C LEU A 168 -9.83 0.91 10.53
N ARG A 169 -10.90 1.70 10.43
CA ARG A 169 -11.02 2.98 11.14
C ARG A 169 -10.92 2.85 12.66
N GLU A 170 -11.20 1.68 13.23
CA GLU A 170 -11.04 1.46 14.66
C GLU A 170 -9.59 1.19 15.11
N ILE A 171 -8.72 0.78 14.19
CA ILE A 171 -7.38 0.28 14.46
C ILE A 171 -6.31 1.24 13.96
N VAL A 172 -6.47 1.72 12.73
CA VAL A 172 -5.51 2.57 12.03
C VAL A 172 -5.11 3.80 12.86
N PRO A 173 -6.02 4.53 13.52
CA PRO A 173 -5.64 5.66 14.38
C PRO A 173 -4.60 5.30 15.44
N HIS A 174 -4.69 4.10 16.01
CA HIS A 174 -3.76 3.66 17.04
C HIS A 174 -2.40 3.26 16.47
N VAL A 175 -2.36 2.71 15.25
CA VAL A 175 -1.12 2.37 14.55
C VAL A 175 -0.40 3.64 14.12
N ILE A 176 -1.09 4.57 13.44
CA ILE A 176 -0.51 5.83 12.97
C ILE A 176 0.05 6.64 14.14
N ARG A 177 -0.64 6.67 15.29
CA ARG A 177 -0.12 7.34 16.49
C ARG A 177 1.06 6.60 17.12
N ALA A 178 1.12 5.29 16.99
CA ALA A 178 2.17 4.49 17.61
C ALA A 178 3.44 4.44 16.74
N VAL A 179 3.36 4.49 15.43
CA VAL A 179 4.52 4.29 14.56
C VAL A 179 5.06 5.64 14.08
N SER A 180 6.38 5.79 14.11
CA SER A 180 7.08 6.94 13.52
C SER A 180 7.55 6.54 12.13
N PHE A 181 7.30 7.39 11.15
CA PHE A 181 7.65 7.13 9.75
C PHE A 181 8.72 8.12 9.30
N GLU A 182 9.67 7.63 8.54
CA GLU A 182 10.63 8.41 7.78
C GLU A 182 10.50 8.06 6.29
N VAL A 183 11.01 8.92 5.42
CA VAL A 183 10.62 8.91 4.02
C VAL A 183 11.76 9.33 3.10
N ALA A 184 11.80 8.71 1.92
CA ALA A 184 12.65 9.12 0.81
C ALA A 184 12.21 10.50 0.31
N VAL A 185 13.09 11.21 -0.40
CA VAL A 185 12.79 12.56 -0.91
C VAL A 185 11.51 12.58 -1.75
N ASP A 186 11.30 11.55 -2.58
CA ASP A 186 10.18 11.47 -3.52
C ASP A 186 8.83 11.17 -2.86
N ALA A 187 8.81 10.65 -1.64
CA ALA A 187 7.59 10.28 -0.92
C ALA A 187 7.19 11.31 0.16
N ARG A 188 7.84 12.48 0.22
CA ARG A 188 7.58 13.52 1.24
C ARG A 188 6.11 13.94 1.33
N LEU A 189 5.44 14.16 0.20
CA LEU A 189 4.03 14.56 0.15
C LEU A 189 3.09 13.50 0.77
N LEU A 190 3.47 12.22 0.67
CA LEU A 190 2.73 11.15 1.32
C LEU A 190 2.91 11.19 2.85
N LEU A 191 4.12 11.47 3.35
CA LEU A 191 4.35 11.61 4.78
C LEU A 191 3.59 12.82 5.35
N GLU A 192 3.59 13.96 4.67
CA GLU A 192 2.79 15.13 5.03
C GLU A 192 1.29 14.78 5.11
N ALA A 193 0.77 14.00 4.16
CA ALA A 193 -0.59 13.50 4.21
C ALA A 193 -0.84 12.57 5.41
N VAL A 194 0.11 11.70 5.75
CA VAL A 194 0.03 10.83 6.94
C VAL A 194 0.01 11.65 8.23
N GLU A 195 0.78 12.75 8.30
CA GLU A 195 0.79 13.67 9.44
C GLU A 195 -0.56 14.39 9.58
N VAL A 196 -1.11 14.92 8.48
CA VAL A 196 -2.47 15.50 8.46
C VAL A 196 -3.50 14.47 8.91
N LEU A 197 -3.39 13.23 8.44
CA LEU A 197 -4.28 12.15 8.83
C LEU A 197 -4.16 11.82 10.34
N ALA A 198 -2.93 11.81 10.88
CA ALA A 198 -2.69 11.61 12.30
C ALA A 198 -3.34 12.70 13.16
N GLU A 199 -3.25 13.96 12.73
CA GLU A 199 -3.93 15.08 13.39
C GLU A 199 -5.46 14.96 13.34
N LEU A 200 -6.00 14.56 12.18
CA LEU A 200 -7.43 14.32 12.02
C LEU A 200 -7.92 13.24 12.99
N TYR A 201 -7.18 12.15 13.14
CA TYR A 201 -7.51 11.13 14.11
C TYR A 201 -7.41 11.61 15.55
N ALA A 202 -6.38 12.39 15.89
CA ALA A 202 -6.20 12.92 17.23
C ALA A 202 -7.32 13.87 17.65
N ARG A 203 -7.79 14.73 16.73
CA ARG A 203 -8.84 15.73 16.99
C ARG A 203 -10.26 15.23 16.69
N GLY A 204 -10.42 14.02 16.15
CA GLY A 204 -11.71 13.54 15.64
C GLY A 204 -12.25 14.37 14.47
N GLY A 205 -11.35 14.95 13.68
CA GLY A 205 -11.66 15.87 12.58
C GLY A 205 -12.49 15.19 11.48
N ARG A 206 -13.57 15.86 11.05
CA ARG A 206 -14.51 15.35 10.04
C ARG A 206 -14.24 15.86 8.62
N LYS A 207 -13.45 16.91 8.47
CA LYS A 207 -13.09 17.55 7.19
C LYS A 207 -11.57 17.50 7.02
N VAL A 208 -11.12 17.15 5.81
CA VAL A 208 -9.71 17.27 5.43
C VAL A 208 -9.36 18.77 5.32
N PRO A 209 -8.26 19.24 5.95
CA PRO A 209 -7.87 20.64 5.87
C PRO A 209 -7.60 21.09 4.43
N GLU A 210 -7.83 22.37 4.17
CA GLU A 210 -7.45 22.97 2.88
C GLU A 210 -5.92 22.95 2.74
N GLY A 211 -5.44 22.58 1.54
CA GLY A 211 -4.00 22.40 1.29
C GLY A 211 -3.43 21.03 1.68
N ALA A 212 -4.26 20.08 2.13
CA ALA A 212 -3.80 18.70 2.32
C ALA A 212 -3.30 18.13 0.98
N PRO A 213 -2.11 17.48 0.94
CA PRO A 213 -1.55 16.96 -0.30
C PRO A 213 -2.47 15.94 -0.99
N THR A 214 -2.46 15.93 -2.31
CA THR A 214 -3.20 14.96 -3.14
C THR A 214 -2.37 14.42 -4.31
N GLU A 215 -1.17 14.95 -4.51
CA GLU A 215 -0.27 14.64 -5.63
C GLU A 215 0.21 13.20 -5.58
N PHE A 216 0.38 12.65 -4.37
CA PHE A 216 0.73 11.24 -4.14
C PHE A 216 -0.39 10.28 -4.57
N VAL A 217 -1.63 10.76 -4.75
CA VAL A 217 -2.77 9.93 -5.11
C VAL A 217 -2.61 9.46 -6.57
N PRO A 218 -2.67 8.13 -6.83
CA PRO A 218 -2.58 7.60 -8.17
C PRO A 218 -3.62 8.20 -9.12
N SER A 219 -3.24 8.48 -10.37
CA SER A 219 -4.11 9.10 -11.38
C SER A 219 -5.44 8.38 -11.60
N ARG A 220 -5.49 7.06 -11.39
CA ARG A 220 -6.72 6.25 -11.46
C ARG A 220 -7.75 6.58 -10.37
N TRP A 221 -7.33 7.16 -9.25
CA TRP A 221 -8.18 7.48 -8.09
C TRP A 221 -8.49 8.97 -7.96
N ARG A 222 -7.71 9.86 -8.57
CA ARG A 222 -7.93 11.33 -8.51
C ARG A 222 -9.35 11.74 -8.91
N GLY A 223 -9.91 11.08 -9.93
CA GLY A 223 -11.29 11.35 -10.37
C GLY A 223 -12.35 11.19 -9.27
N TYR A 224 -12.14 10.30 -8.28
CA TYR A 224 -13.05 10.20 -7.13
C TYR A 224 -12.98 11.43 -6.25
N LEU A 225 -11.77 11.89 -5.94
CA LEU A 225 -11.55 13.08 -5.12
C LEU A 225 -12.10 14.32 -5.80
N ASP A 226 -11.86 14.49 -7.11
CA ASP A 226 -12.37 15.62 -7.88
C ASP A 226 -13.90 15.65 -7.93
N GLN A 227 -14.53 14.48 -8.14
CA GLN A 227 -16.00 14.35 -8.17
C GLN A 227 -16.64 14.69 -6.82
N VAL A 228 -16.11 14.15 -5.72
CA VAL A 228 -16.67 14.41 -4.39
C VAL A 228 -16.36 15.83 -3.89
N ALA A 229 -15.23 16.41 -4.30
CA ALA A 229 -14.93 17.82 -4.06
C ALA A 229 -15.94 18.73 -4.77
N THR A 230 -16.22 18.46 -6.05
CA THR A 230 -17.18 19.25 -6.85
C THR A 230 -18.60 19.15 -6.32
N SER A 231 -19.02 17.98 -5.84
CA SER A 231 -20.34 17.79 -5.23
C SER A 231 -20.46 18.38 -3.80
N GLY A 232 -19.36 18.87 -3.21
CA GLY A 232 -19.34 19.41 -1.86
C GLY A 232 -19.49 18.35 -0.75
N ASN A 233 -19.43 17.06 -1.08
CA ASN A 233 -19.58 15.98 -0.11
C ASN A 233 -18.28 15.79 0.70
N THR A 234 -18.15 16.60 1.76
CA THR A 234 -16.96 16.64 2.61
C THR A 234 -16.68 15.30 3.30
N ALA A 235 -17.71 14.55 3.68
CA ALA A 235 -17.55 13.25 4.33
C ALA A 235 -16.97 12.21 3.36
N ALA A 236 -17.51 12.12 2.15
CA ALA A 236 -16.98 11.23 1.11
C ALA A 236 -15.57 11.62 0.68
N TYR A 237 -15.29 12.91 0.53
CA TYR A 237 -13.93 13.41 0.24
C TYR A 237 -12.93 12.93 1.29
N ARG A 238 -13.26 13.10 2.58
CA ARG A 238 -12.42 12.60 3.67
C ARG A 238 -12.16 11.11 3.56
N HIS A 239 -13.18 10.31 3.30
CA HIS A 239 -13.04 8.86 3.23
C HIS A 239 -12.12 8.42 2.10
N TYR A 240 -12.26 9.01 0.91
CA TYR A 240 -11.40 8.69 -0.23
C TYR A 240 -9.96 9.17 -0.02
N TRP A 241 -9.78 10.36 0.57
CA TRP A 241 -8.45 10.90 0.85
C TRP A 241 -7.72 10.08 1.93
N GLU A 242 -8.41 9.73 3.02
CA GLU A 242 -7.90 8.85 4.07
C GLU A 242 -7.49 7.49 3.50
N LEU A 243 -8.36 6.91 2.67
CA LEU A 243 -8.09 5.62 2.05
C LEU A 243 -6.88 5.67 1.10
N ALA A 244 -6.79 6.69 0.25
CA ALA A 244 -5.65 6.88 -0.64
C ALA A 244 -4.34 7.05 0.15
N THR A 245 -4.37 7.80 1.25
CA THR A 245 -3.22 7.99 2.15
C THR A 245 -2.75 6.67 2.75
N LEU A 246 -3.68 5.84 3.23
CA LEU A 246 -3.35 4.57 3.89
C LEU A 246 -2.86 3.50 2.92
N LEU A 247 -3.46 3.41 1.73
CA LEU A 247 -2.97 2.52 0.67
C LEU A 247 -1.61 2.99 0.16
N GLY A 248 -1.42 4.29 -0.02
CA GLY A 248 -0.13 4.90 -0.37
C GLY A 248 0.95 4.58 0.66
N LEU A 249 0.67 4.78 1.95
CA LEU A 249 1.60 4.47 3.04
C LEU A 249 2.02 3.00 3.04
N ARG A 250 1.06 2.08 2.85
CA ARG A 250 1.35 0.66 2.76
C ARG A 250 2.26 0.34 1.58
N ASP A 251 1.94 0.87 0.40
CA ASP A 251 2.71 0.59 -0.80
C ASP A 251 4.13 1.18 -0.68
N ALA A 252 4.28 2.36 -0.06
CA ALA A 252 5.57 2.99 0.23
C ALA A 252 6.41 2.22 1.27
N LEU A 253 5.77 1.63 2.30
CA LEU A 253 6.44 0.73 3.26
C LEU A 253 6.96 -0.55 2.58
N ARG A 254 6.30 -1.01 1.52
CA ARG A 254 6.69 -2.20 0.75
C ARG A 254 7.79 -1.92 -0.26
N SER A 255 7.77 -0.76 -0.89
CA SER A 255 8.83 -0.33 -1.82
C SER A 255 10.09 0.12 -1.09
N GLY A 256 9.97 0.53 0.17
CA GLY A 256 11.06 1.13 0.95
C GLY A 256 11.15 2.64 0.79
N ASP A 257 10.19 3.28 0.10
CA ASP A 257 10.11 4.75 0.00
C ASP A 257 9.73 5.38 1.34
N VAL A 258 9.08 4.62 2.23
CA VAL A 258 8.85 4.96 3.64
C VAL A 258 9.44 3.83 4.48
N TRP A 259 10.16 4.19 5.54
CA TRP A 259 10.68 3.26 6.54
C TRP A 259 10.29 3.67 7.95
N VAL A 260 10.51 2.76 8.89
CA VAL A 260 10.21 2.95 10.31
C VAL A 260 11.50 2.82 11.11
N PRO A 261 11.99 3.91 11.74
CA PRO A 261 13.15 3.85 12.62
C PRO A 261 12.99 2.82 13.73
N GLY A 262 14.01 1.99 13.92
CA GLY A 262 13.99 0.90 14.90
C GLY A 262 13.25 -0.36 14.45
N SER A 263 12.61 -0.35 13.27
CA SER A 263 12.15 -1.58 12.61
C SER A 263 13.34 -2.31 12.00
N ARG A 264 13.27 -3.65 11.93
CA ARG A 264 14.24 -4.44 11.16
C ARG A 264 13.69 -4.77 9.78
N ARG A 265 12.41 -5.14 9.69
CA ARG A 265 11.77 -5.53 8.43
C ARG A 265 11.45 -4.33 7.54
N PHE A 266 11.14 -3.19 8.13
CA PHE A 266 10.80 -1.93 7.45
C PHE A 266 11.86 -0.87 7.76
N ALA A 267 13.13 -1.29 7.84
CA ALA A 267 14.27 -0.40 8.04
C ALA A 267 14.56 0.44 6.79
N ASP A 268 15.32 1.52 6.96
CA ASP A 268 15.84 2.32 5.84
C ASP A 268 16.62 1.43 4.86
N PRO A 269 16.18 1.31 3.58
CA PRO A 269 16.84 0.50 2.58
C PRO A 269 18.31 0.86 2.36
N THR A 270 18.69 2.13 2.59
CA THR A 270 20.07 2.60 2.38
C THR A 270 21.04 2.01 3.39
N THR A 271 20.56 1.53 4.54
CA THR A 271 21.39 0.86 5.55
C THR A 271 21.92 -0.49 5.10
N PHE A 272 21.31 -1.10 4.07
CA PHE A 272 21.80 -2.32 3.43
C PHE A 272 22.79 -2.05 2.29
N LEU A 273 22.93 -0.79 1.87
CA LEU A 273 23.85 -0.39 0.82
C LEU A 273 25.24 -0.10 1.40
N LEU A 274 26.26 -0.23 0.53
CA LEU A 274 27.60 0.20 0.88
C LEU A 274 27.61 1.74 0.98
N PRO A 275 28.03 2.34 2.11
CA PRO A 275 28.10 3.79 2.24
C PRO A 275 28.99 4.40 1.16
N ALA A 276 28.61 5.55 0.61
CA ALA A 276 29.32 6.20 -0.50
C ALA A 276 30.81 6.42 -0.21
N CYS A 277 31.15 6.84 1.01
CA CYS A 277 32.54 7.02 1.45
C CYS A 277 33.34 5.70 1.44
N ARG A 278 32.70 4.57 1.77
CA ARG A 278 33.34 3.26 1.75
C ARG A 278 33.44 2.72 0.33
N TRP A 279 32.47 3.02 -0.52
CA TRP A 279 32.52 2.72 -1.94
C TRP A 279 33.70 3.41 -2.62
N GLU A 280 33.98 4.67 -2.32
CA GLU A 280 35.13 5.39 -2.89
C GLU A 280 36.46 4.66 -2.66
N ALA A 281 36.67 4.14 -1.44
CA ALA A 281 37.86 3.35 -1.11
C ALA A 281 37.91 1.98 -1.83
N LEU A 282 36.76 1.35 -2.09
CA LEU A 282 36.66 0.02 -2.69
C LEU A 282 36.53 0.04 -4.23
N ARG A 283 36.24 1.21 -4.82
CA ARG A 283 35.93 1.36 -6.25
C ARG A 283 37.02 0.80 -7.14
N GLY A 284 38.28 1.13 -6.87
CA GLY A 284 39.41 0.71 -7.71
C GLY A 284 39.58 -0.81 -7.77
N GLU A 285 39.55 -1.47 -6.61
CA GLU A 285 39.65 -2.92 -6.49
C GLU A 285 38.45 -3.62 -7.13
N TYR A 286 37.24 -3.12 -6.88
CA TYR A 286 36.03 -3.67 -7.50
C TYR A 286 36.05 -3.52 -9.02
N CYS A 287 36.38 -2.33 -9.55
CA CYS A 287 36.50 -2.07 -10.98
C CYS A 287 37.53 -2.98 -11.65
N ALA A 288 38.68 -3.21 -11.01
CA ALA A 288 39.68 -4.17 -11.49
C ALA A 288 39.13 -5.61 -11.52
N LEU A 289 38.40 -6.02 -10.48
CA LEU A 289 37.78 -7.35 -10.40
C LEU A 289 36.73 -7.59 -11.49
N VAL A 290 35.89 -6.60 -11.78
CA VAL A 290 34.83 -6.71 -12.80
C VAL A 290 35.31 -6.37 -14.22
N GLY A 291 36.57 -5.99 -14.40
CA GLY A 291 37.14 -5.62 -15.71
C GLY A 291 36.57 -4.31 -16.27
N VAL A 292 36.05 -3.43 -15.42
CA VAL A 292 35.43 -2.16 -15.81
C VAL A 292 36.39 -1.00 -15.46
N PRO A 293 36.59 -0.01 -16.34
CA PRO A 293 37.39 1.15 -16.00
C PRO A 293 36.83 1.90 -14.79
N HIS A 294 37.70 2.32 -13.87
CA HIS A 294 37.31 3.14 -12.71
C HIS A 294 37.13 4.63 -13.06
N GLU A 295 37.63 5.06 -14.23
CA GLU A 295 37.48 6.41 -14.78
C GLU A 295 36.16 6.53 -15.56
N VAL A 296 35.35 7.52 -15.20
CA VAL A 296 34.00 7.74 -15.74
C VAL A 296 34.04 7.99 -17.25
N GLU A 297 35.03 8.74 -17.73
CA GLU A 297 35.22 9.12 -19.12
C GLU A 297 35.54 7.90 -19.99
N ARG A 298 36.34 6.98 -19.48
CA ARG A 298 36.71 5.74 -20.16
C ARG A 298 35.53 4.76 -20.22
N LEU A 299 34.77 4.66 -19.12
CA LEU A 299 33.53 3.89 -19.08
C LEU A 299 32.48 4.46 -20.05
N ARG A 300 32.31 5.79 -20.06
CA ARG A 300 31.40 6.50 -20.97
C ARG A 300 31.78 6.25 -22.44
N GLY A 301 33.07 6.28 -22.77
CA GLY A 301 33.56 5.97 -24.12
C GLY A 301 33.23 4.52 -24.55
N GLN A 302 33.38 3.55 -23.64
CA GLN A 302 33.04 2.15 -23.91
C GLN A 302 31.54 1.93 -24.08
N LEU A 303 30.71 2.54 -23.22
CA LEU A 303 29.25 2.43 -23.31
C LEU A 303 28.69 3.11 -24.57
N LEU A 304 29.23 4.27 -24.95
CA LEU A 304 28.85 4.96 -26.19
C LEU A 304 29.28 4.18 -27.45
N ALA A 305 30.37 3.40 -27.37
CA ALA A 305 30.79 2.53 -28.47
C ALA A 305 29.89 1.29 -28.65
N LEU A 306 29.15 0.89 -27.61
CA LEU A 306 28.22 -0.25 -27.64
C LEU A 306 26.79 0.14 -28.08
N LEU A 307 26.47 1.44 -28.12
CA LEU A 307 25.17 1.91 -28.61
C LEU A 307 25.15 1.95 -30.14
N PRO A 308 24.09 1.45 -30.81
CA PRO A 308 23.96 1.56 -32.25
C PRO A 308 23.95 3.04 -32.65
N ARG A 309 24.86 3.42 -33.57
CA ARG A 309 24.89 4.78 -34.09
C ARG A 309 23.60 5.04 -34.87
N PRO A 310 22.90 6.16 -34.64
CA PRO A 310 21.74 6.51 -35.45
C PRO A 310 22.19 6.70 -36.91
N HIS A 311 21.45 6.08 -37.82
CA HIS A 311 21.57 6.27 -39.27
C HIS A 311 21.11 7.68 -39.68
#